data_AF-A0A699Z135-F1
#
_entry.id   AF-A0A699Z135-F1
#
_cell.length_a   1.000
_cell.length_b   1.000
_cell.length_c   1.000
_cell.angle_alpha   90.00
_cell.angle_beta   90.00
_cell.angle_gamma   90.00
#
_symmetry.space_group_name_H-M   'P 1'
#
loop_
_entity.id
_entity.type
_entity.pdbx_description
1 polymer ?
#
loop_
_entity_poly.entity_id
_entity_poly.type
_entity_poly.pdbx_seq_one_letter_code
_entity_poly.pdbx_strand_id
1 'polypeptide(L)'
;MARKKRRTGVGGPRAVPEDPDFNRDEADDEICRHCQQRQEEHDFMSEVLRVRGTVADSHAASQLRCGDMVLAIAGTPVTCFRDVEAIILAQEQPEATAACPVPHYVAAEGAVGLAPVTEQAASPLTPLPSLPITIFRGTELMQVTVQLGSEAGMGTSRVLHWCGAQLQSSHRAVRELGSLPQGAGVYISRWHHGSPAHRYGLYALHWITEANGQPTPDLDTFLEVVRGLGHGEFVRIKMHHLETCQPKVLTLKLDLNYWPMP
;
A
#
# COMPACT_ATOMS: atom_id res chain seq x y z
N MET A 1 47.22 44.32 -27.95
CA MET A 1 47.23 45.78 -27.72
C MET A 1 45.93 46.38 -28.22
N ALA A 2 45.44 47.43 -27.55
CA ALA A 2 44.22 48.21 -27.83
C ALA A 2 44.18 48.77 -29.29
N ARG A 3 43.11 49.35 -29.88
CA ARG A 3 41.99 50.17 -29.36
C ARG A 3 40.99 50.47 -30.52
N LYS A 4 39.68 50.38 -30.23
CA LYS A 4 38.56 51.33 -30.48
C LYS A 4 38.50 52.18 -31.78
N LYS A 5 37.39 52.09 -32.52
CA LYS A 5 36.76 53.23 -33.24
C LYS A 5 35.27 53.34 -32.88
N ARG A 6 34.85 54.55 -32.51
CA ARG A 6 33.48 54.95 -32.10
C ARG A 6 32.55 55.03 -33.32
N ARG A 7 31.29 54.65 -33.15
CA ARG A 7 30.19 54.84 -34.09
C ARG A 7 29.26 55.92 -33.53
N THR A 8 28.98 56.95 -34.32
CA THR A 8 27.95 57.97 -34.07
C THR A 8 26.79 57.73 -35.03
N GLY A 9 25.57 57.82 -34.52
CA GLY A 9 24.33 57.74 -35.32
C GLY A 9 23.15 57.35 -34.43
N VAL A 10 22.54 58.34 -33.78
CA VAL A 10 21.28 58.21 -33.02
C VAL A 10 20.14 58.46 -33.99
N GLY A 11 19.28 57.45 -34.20
CA GLY A 11 17.97 57.58 -34.86
C GLY A 11 16.88 57.36 -33.82
N GLY A 12 16.04 58.37 -33.59
CA GLY A 12 14.97 58.35 -32.58
C GLY A 12 13.77 57.46 -32.95
N PRO A 13 12.88 57.18 -31.98
CA PRO A 13 11.74 56.29 -32.17
C PRO A 13 10.64 56.92 -33.04
N ARG A 14 10.01 56.07 -33.86
CA ARG A 14 8.88 56.39 -34.74
C ARG A 14 7.62 56.50 -33.88
N ALA A 15 6.93 57.64 -33.94
CA ALA A 15 5.67 57.86 -33.21
C ALA A 15 4.57 56.89 -33.70
N VAL A 16 3.91 56.23 -32.75
CA VAL A 16 2.68 55.44 -32.98
C VAL A 16 1.50 56.43 -32.94
N PRO A 17 0.49 56.33 -33.83
CA PRO A 17 -0.69 57.17 -33.75
C PRO A 17 -1.46 56.82 -32.47
N GLU A 18 -1.74 57.82 -31.64
CA GLU A 18 -2.60 57.65 -30.46
C GLU A 18 -4.06 57.84 -30.89
N ASP A 19 -4.85 56.76 -30.82
CA ASP A 19 -6.30 56.82 -30.98
C ASP A 19 -6.89 57.60 -29.78
N PRO A 20 -7.61 58.71 -30.00
CA PRO A 20 -8.03 59.63 -28.93
C PRO A 20 -9.15 59.08 -28.03
N ASP A 21 -9.74 57.94 -28.37
CA ASP A 21 -10.77 57.26 -27.57
C ASP A 21 -10.23 56.01 -26.83
N PHE A 22 -8.93 55.72 -26.90
CA PHE A 22 -8.34 54.57 -26.22
C PHE A 22 -8.08 54.88 -24.74
N ASN A 23 -9.12 54.68 -23.93
CA ASN A 23 -9.05 54.83 -22.48
C ASN A 23 -8.30 53.64 -21.86
N ARG A 24 -7.00 53.80 -21.57
CA ARG A 24 -6.16 52.76 -20.94
C ARG A 24 -6.74 52.22 -19.64
N ASP A 25 -7.39 53.09 -18.86
CA ASP A 25 -7.96 52.72 -17.57
C ASP A 25 -9.16 51.74 -17.73
N GLU A 26 -9.97 51.87 -18.78
CA GLU A 26 -11.07 50.92 -19.07
C GLU A 26 -10.57 49.59 -19.63
N ALA A 27 -9.55 49.60 -20.48
CA ALA A 27 -8.96 48.39 -21.04
C ALA A 27 -8.21 47.57 -19.98
N ASP A 28 -7.51 48.23 -19.06
CA ASP A 28 -6.84 47.59 -17.93
C ASP A 28 -7.87 47.03 -16.92
N ASP A 29 -9.02 47.69 -16.72
CA ASP A 29 -10.14 47.19 -15.91
C ASP A 29 -10.85 45.98 -16.54
N GLU A 30 -10.95 45.93 -17.88
CA GLU A 30 -11.58 44.82 -18.60
C GLU A 30 -10.67 43.59 -18.64
N ILE A 31 -9.36 43.79 -18.81
CA ILE A 31 -8.34 42.73 -18.68
C ILE A 31 -8.28 42.23 -17.23
N CYS A 32 -8.34 43.13 -16.24
CA CYS A 32 -8.43 42.74 -14.82
C CYS A 32 -9.69 41.93 -14.53
N ARG A 33 -10.87 42.34 -15.00
CA ARG A 33 -12.12 41.59 -14.83
C ARG A 33 -12.09 40.23 -15.52
N HIS A 34 -11.52 40.14 -16.72
CA HIS A 34 -11.40 38.87 -17.44
C HIS A 34 -10.37 37.94 -16.76
N CYS A 35 -9.26 38.48 -16.23
CA CYS A 35 -8.30 37.73 -15.42
C CYS A 35 -8.90 37.30 -14.07
N GLN A 36 -9.72 38.15 -13.43
CA GLN A 36 -10.43 37.81 -12.19
C GLN A 36 -11.49 36.74 -12.42
N GLN A 37 -12.29 36.80 -13.49
CA GLN A 37 -13.22 35.72 -13.85
C GLN A 37 -12.50 34.41 -14.15
N ARG A 38 -11.36 34.45 -14.86
CA ARG A 38 -10.55 33.24 -15.10
C ARG A 38 -9.83 32.73 -13.84
N GLN A 39 -9.49 33.60 -12.90
CA GLN A 39 -8.97 33.21 -11.59
C GLN A 39 -10.08 32.62 -10.73
N GLU A 40 -11.28 33.19 -10.70
CA GLU A 40 -12.44 32.66 -9.95
C GLU A 40 -12.91 31.30 -10.48
N GLU A 41 -12.80 31.03 -11.79
CA GLU A 41 -13.01 29.68 -12.37
C GLU A 41 -11.91 28.67 -11.99
N HIS A 42 -10.72 29.15 -11.61
CA HIS A 42 -9.55 28.34 -11.22
C HIS A 42 -9.22 28.38 -9.72
N ASP A 43 -9.95 29.15 -8.90
CA ASP A 43 -9.72 29.38 -7.46
C ASP A 43 -10.53 28.42 -6.56
N PHE A 44 -11.14 27.38 -7.14
CA PHE A 44 -11.26 26.14 -6.38
C PHE A 44 -9.84 25.62 -6.23
N MET A 45 -9.19 25.94 -5.11
CA MET A 45 -7.94 25.34 -4.66
C MET A 45 -7.98 23.86 -5.01
N SER A 46 -7.36 23.49 -6.13
CA SER A 46 -7.50 22.16 -6.67
C SER A 46 -6.64 21.27 -5.80
N GLU A 47 -7.22 20.79 -4.71
CA GLU A 47 -6.64 19.79 -3.85
C GLU A 47 -6.54 18.52 -4.69
N VAL A 48 -5.31 18.08 -4.91
CA VAL A 48 -5.03 16.89 -5.70
C VAL A 48 -4.44 15.84 -4.78
N LEU A 49 -5.01 14.64 -4.82
CA LEU A 49 -4.50 13.52 -4.05
C LEU A 49 -3.21 13.01 -4.69
N ARG A 50 -2.13 13.00 -3.90
CA ARG A 50 -0.85 12.43 -4.32
C ARG A 50 -0.69 11.03 -3.76
N VAL A 51 -0.34 10.08 -4.61
CA VAL A 51 0.00 8.72 -4.21
C VAL A 51 1.27 8.75 -3.37
N ARG A 52 1.16 8.47 -2.07
CA ARG A 52 2.33 8.39 -1.17
C ARG A 52 3.08 7.07 -1.33
N GLY A 53 2.36 5.97 -1.47
CA GLY A 53 2.88 4.62 -1.56
C GLY A 53 1.75 3.63 -1.87
N THR A 54 2.12 2.44 -2.27
CA THR A 54 1.20 1.34 -2.58
C THR A 54 1.48 0.16 -1.66
N VAL A 55 0.45 -0.62 -1.36
CA VAL A 55 0.59 -1.84 -0.56
C VAL A 55 1.29 -2.89 -1.42
N ALA A 56 2.35 -3.50 -0.91
CA ALA A 56 3.01 -4.61 -1.59
C ALA A 56 2.03 -5.76 -1.85
N ASP A 57 2.16 -6.38 -3.03
CA ASP A 57 1.28 -7.45 -3.56
C ASP A 57 -0.12 -6.98 -4.02
N SER A 58 -0.42 -5.68 -3.96
CA SER A 58 -1.65 -5.15 -4.55
C SER A 58 -1.52 -4.91 -6.06
N HIS A 59 -2.64 -5.04 -6.80
CA HIS A 59 -2.66 -4.65 -8.22
C HIS A 59 -2.27 -3.18 -8.42
N ALA A 60 -2.63 -2.31 -7.48
CA ALA A 60 -2.26 -0.91 -7.47
C ALA A 60 -0.74 -0.69 -7.49
N ALA A 61 0.06 -1.57 -6.86
CA ALA A 61 1.52 -1.47 -6.87
C ALA A 61 2.15 -1.68 -8.25
N SER A 62 1.48 -2.41 -9.15
CA SER A 62 1.96 -2.62 -10.52
C SER A 62 1.69 -1.42 -11.44
N GLN A 63 0.67 -0.63 -11.12
CA GLN A 63 0.12 0.41 -11.99
C GLN A 63 0.47 1.83 -11.54
N LEU A 64 0.41 2.08 -10.22
CA LEU A 64 0.63 3.38 -9.60
C LEU A 64 2.05 3.48 -9.03
N ARG A 65 2.59 4.70 -9.05
CA ARG A 65 3.93 5.02 -8.52
C ARG A 65 3.83 6.11 -7.46
N CYS A 66 4.78 6.11 -6.54
CA CYS A 66 4.91 7.16 -5.55
C CYS A 66 5.10 8.51 -6.25
N GLY A 67 4.22 9.46 -5.95
CA GLY A 67 4.23 10.79 -6.52
C GLY A 67 3.23 11.04 -7.65
N ASP A 68 2.54 10.00 -8.15
CA ASP A 68 1.44 10.17 -9.09
C ASP A 68 0.32 11.00 -8.46
N MET A 69 -0.32 11.86 -9.26
CA MET A 69 -1.44 12.70 -8.85
C MET A 69 -2.74 12.10 -9.38
N VAL A 70 -3.68 11.79 -8.49
CA VAL A 70 -4.99 11.24 -8.86
C VAL A 70 -5.96 12.39 -9.10
N LEU A 71 -6.52 12.45 -10.31
CA LEU A 71 -7.43 13.52 -10.72
C LEU A 71 -8.89 13.05 -10.75
N ALA A 72 -9.13 11.82 -11.22
CA ALA A 72 -10.48 11.27 -11.31
C ALA A 72 -10.47 9.75 -11.15
N ILE A 73 -11.56 9.20 -10.61
CA ILE A 73 -11.82 7.76 -10.52
C ILE A 73 -13.18 7.50 -11.18
N ALA A 74 -13.25 6.54 -12.11
CA ALA A 74 -14.45 6.22 -12.87
C ALA A 74 -15.11 7.45 -13.56
N GLY A 75 -14.30 8.42 -13.99
CA GLY A 75 -14.78 9.66 -14.62
C GLY A 75 -15.29 10.73 -13.63
N THR A 76 -15.31 10.44 -12.34
CA THR A 76 -15.67 11.42 -11.30
C THR A 76 -14.39 12.09 -10.78
N PRO A 77 -14.29 13.44 -10.79
CA PRO A 77 -13.13 14.14 -10.24
C PRO A 77 -13.04 13.91 -8.73
N VAL A 78 -11.83 13.74 -8.22
CA VAL A 78 -11.57 13.42 -6.81
C VAL A 78 -10.66 14.49 -6.22
N THR A 79 -11.08 15.10 -5.13
CA THR A 79 -10.28 16.10 -4.40
C THR A 79 -9.92 15.63 -2.99
N CYS A 80 -10.78 14.83 -2.35
CA CYS A 80 -10.57 14.36 -0.98
C CYS A 80 -10.68 12.83 -0.84
N PHE A 81 -10.19 12.29 0.29
CA PHE A 81 -10.28 10.86 0.58
C PHE A 81 -11.72 10.34 0.64
N ARG A 82 -12.67 11.18 1.05
CA ARG A 82 -14.08 10.81 1.15
C ARG A 82 -14.70 10.52 -0.21
N ASP A 83 -14.30 11.24 -1.25
CA ASP A 83 -14.76 11.00 -2.62
C ASP A 83 -14.29 9.64 -3.10
N VAL A 84 -13.04 9.26 -2.78
CA VAL A 84 -12.50 7.93 -3.09
C VAL A 84 -13.31 6.84 -2.39
N GLU A 85 -13.55 6.98 -1.09
CA GLU A 85 -14.34 6.01 -0.32
C GLU A 85 -15.77 5.88 -0.86
N ALA A 86 -16.42 7.00 -1.17
CA ALA A 86 -17.78 7.00 -1.73
C ALA A 86 -17.84 6.29 -3.08
N ILE A 87 -16.85 6.51 -3.95
CA ILE A 87 -16.76 5.83 -5.25
C ILE A 87 -16.53 4.32 -5.07
N ILE A 88 -15.66 3.91 -4.14
CA ILE A 88 -15.43 2.48 -3.87
C ILE A 88 -16.69 1.81 -3.33
N LEU A 89 -17.34 2.42 -2.32
CA LEU A 89 -18.57 1.89 -1.72
C LEU A 89 -19.72 1.78 -2.73
N ALA A 90 -19.82 2.73 -3.67
CA ALA A 90 -20.81 2.67 -4.75
C ALA A 90 -20.57 1.49 -5.71
N GLN A 91 -19.34 0.97 -5.79
CA GLN A 91 -18.95 -0.15 -6.66
C GLN A 91 -19.06 -1.50 -5.93
N GLU A 92 -19.12 -1.51 -4.60
CA GLU A 92 -19.36 -2.71 -3.78
C GLU A 92 -20.84 -3.14 -3.78
N GLN A 93 -21.78 -2.29 -4.21
CA GLN A 93 -23.21 -2.64 -4.30
C GLN A 93 -23.59 -3.10 -5.72
N PRO A 94 -23.53 -4.40 -5.98
CA PRO A 94 -24.72 -5.10 -6.42
C PRO A 94 -24.98 -6.35 -5.57
N GLU A 95 -26.20 -6.44 -5.04
CA GLU A 95 -26.79 -7.56 -4.28
C GLU A 95 -26.59 -7.60 -2.76
N ALA A 96 -27.17 -6.60 -2.08
CA ALA A 96 -27.78 -6.86 -0.78
C ALA A 96 -29.11 -7.61 -0.96
N THR A 97 -29.13 -8.94 -0.77
CA THR A 97 -30.23 -9.69 -0.12
C THR A 97 -29.73 -11.09 0.26
N ALA A 98 -29.19 -11.23 1.46
CA ALA A 98 -29.35 -12.43 2.27
C ALA A 98 -29.21 -12.01 3.73
N ALA A 99 -30.33 -12.01 4.44
CA ALA A 99 -30.40 -11.74 5.86
C ALA A 99 -29.45 -12.65 6.63
N CYS A 100 -28.44 -12.09 7.28
CA CYS A 100 -27.72 -12.78 8.34
C CYS A 100 -28.60 -12.73 9.59
N PRO A 101 -29.08 -13.86 10.13
CA PRO A 101 -29.78 -13.86 11.40
C PRO A 101 -28.75 -13.53 12.49
N VAL A 102 -29.03 -12.48 13.26
CA VAL A 102 -28.30 -12.14 14.47
C VAL A 102 -28.39 -13.35 15.42
N PRO A 103 -27.29 -14.01 15.81
CA PRO A 103 -27.38 -15.09 16.78
C PRO A 103 -27.72 -14.47 18.14
N HIS A 104 -28.97 -14.65 18.57
CA HIS A 104 -29.35 -14.48 19.96
C HIS A 104 -28.55 -15.48 20.80
N TYR A 105 -27.65 -14.98 21.64
CA TYR A 105 -26.90 -15.79 22.59
C TYR A 105 -27.87 -16.28 23.68
N VAL A 106 -28.28 -17.54 23.60
CA VAL A 106 -28.96 -18.23 24.71
C VAL A 106 -27.89 -18.98 25.49
N ALA A 107 -27.65 -18.56 26.72
CA ALA A 107 -26.75 -19.24 27.64
C ALA A 107 -27.33 -20.62 27.99
N ALA A 108 -26.65 -21.69 27.60
CA ALA A 108 -26.90 -23.05 28.09
C ALA A 108 -25.70 -23.48 28.94
N GLU A 109 -25.96 -23.75 30.22
CA GLU A 109 -24.97 -24.30 31.14
C GLU A 109 -24.67 -25.77 30.84
N GLY A 110 -23.39 -26.14 30.93
CA GLY A 110 -22.95 -27.50 31.24
C GLY A 110 -22.77 -28.47 30.08
N ALA A 111 -21.57 -28.46 29.47
CA ALA A 111 -20.83 -29.67 29.08
C ALA A 111 -19.47 -29.26 28.46
N VAL A 112 -18.38 -29.76 29.05
CA VAL A 112 -17.01 -29.55 28.58
C VAL A 112 -16.74 -30.45 27.38
N GLY A 113 -16.58 -29.85 26.21
CA GLY A 113 -16.09 -30.49 25.00
C GLY A 113 -15.67 -29.43 24.00
N LEU A 114 -14.35 -29.20 23.85
CA LEU A 114 -13.82 -28.34 22.79
C LEU A 114 -14.04 -29.05 21.44
N ALA A 115 -15.14 -28.73 20.77
CA ALA A 115 -15.25 -28.94 19.32
C ALA A 115 -14.33 -27.93 18.60
N PRO A 116 -13.68 -28.33 17.49
CA PRO A 116 -12.79 -27.44 16.77
C PRO A 116 -13.60 -26.24 16.25
N VAL A 117 -13.06 -25.05 16.47
CA VAL A 117 -13.50 -23.83 15.79
C VAL A 117 -13.23 -24.08 14.32
N THR A 118 -14.26 -24.54 13.60
CA THR A 118 -14.20 -24.71 12.15
C THR A 118 -13.96 -23.31 11.60
N GLU A 119 -12.75 -23.09 11.13
CA GLU A 119 -12.35 -21.93 10.36
C GLU A 119 -13.39 -21.78 9.25
N GLN A 120 -14.28 -20.79 9.40
CA GLN A 120 -15.20 -20.42 8.35
C GLN A 120 -14.32 -20.00 7.18
N ALA A 121 -14.19 -20.93 6.24
CA ALA A 121 -13.55 -20.71 4.96
C ALA A 121 -14.03 -19.36 4.44
N ALA A 122 -13.09 -18.45 4.26
CA ALA A 122 -13.31 -17.18 3.58
C ALA A 122 -14.13 -17.50 2.31
N SER A 123 -15.34 -16.94 2.24
CA SER A 123 -16.17 -17.03 1.04
C SER A 123 -15.31 -16.76 -0.20
N PRO A 124 -15.52 -17.50 -1.31
CA PRO A 124 -14.71 -17.32 -2.50
C PRO A 124 -14.79 -15.83 -2.89
N LEU A 125 -13.65 -15.17 -2.86
CA LEU A 125 -13.50 -13.75 -3.16
C LEU A 125 -14.01 -13.52 -4.58
N THR A 126 -15.25 -13.05 -4.71
CA THR A 126 -15.73 -12.48 -5.97
C THR A 126 -14.72 -11.40 -6.35
N PRO A 127 -14.11 -11.44 -7.54
CA PRO A 127 -13.13 -10.43 -7.92
C PRO A 127 -13.83 -9.08 -7.92
N LEU A 128 -13.39 -8.19 -7.02
CA LEU A 128 -13.92 -6.85 -6.92
C LEU A 128 -13.72 -6.12 -8.26
N PRO A 129 -14.60 -5.17 -8.60
CA PRO A 129 -14.58 -4.52 -9.90
C PRO A 129 -13.27 -3.79 -10.17
N SER A 130 -12.89 -3.72 -11.44
CA SER A 130 -11.79 -2.90 -11.90
C SER A 130 -12.24 -1.47 -12.14
N LEU A 131 -11.52 -0.49 -11.60
CA LEU A 131 -11.83 0.93 -11.75
C LEU A 131 -10.80 1.65 -12.61
N PRO A 132 -11.23 2.42 -13.62
CA PRO A 132 -10.33 3.31 -14.34
C PRO A 132 -10.03 4.55 -13.47
N ILE A 133 -8.75 4.84 -13.31
CA ILE A 133 -8.21 5.98 -12.57
C ILE A 133 -7.46 6.86 -13.56
N THR A 134 -7.79 8.15 -13.57
CA THR A 134 -7.06 9.17 -14.33
C THR A 134 -5.98 9.75 -13.44
N ILE A 135 -4.72 9.51 -13.82
CA ILE A 135 -3.53 9.98 -13.11
C ILE A 135 -2.75 10.99 -13.93
N PHE A 136 -2.01 11.84 -13.24
CA PHE A 136 -1.02 12.72 -13.82
C PHE A 136 0.37 12.32 -13.32
N ARG A 137 1.26 11.96 -14.25
CA ARG A 137 2.62 11.49 -13.95
C ARG A 137 3.62 12.31 -14.77
N GLY A 138 4.47 13.07 -14.09
CA GLY A 138 5.44 13.95 -14.74
C GLY A 138 4.75 15.09 -15.48
N THR A 139 4.57 14.94 -16.80
CA THR A 139 3.90 15.92 -17.67
C THR A 139 2.73 15.34 -18.46
N GLU A 140 2.41 14.06 -18.25
CA GLU A 140 1.41 13.35 -19.06
C GLU A 140 0.20 12.92 -18.23
N LEU A 141 -0.98 13.09 -18.82
CA LEU A 141 -2.24 12.56 -18.33
C LEU A 141 -2.38 11.11 -18.83
N MET A 142 -2.59 10.18 -17.91
CA MET A 142 -2.73 8.76 -18.23
C MET A 142 -3.97 8.18 -17.57
N GLN A 143 -4.61 7.23 -18.24
CA GLN A 143 -5.71 6.46 -17.68
C GLN A 143 -5.23 5.04 -17.39
N VAL A 144 -5.43 4.61 -16.15
CA VAL A 144 -4.90 3.36 -15.62
C VAL A 144 -6.05 2.57 -15.01
N THR A 145 -6.17 1.29 -15.34
CA THR A 145 -7.20 0.43 -14.73
C THR A 145 -6.61 -0.28 -13.51
N VAL A 146 -7.25 -0.12 -12.35
CA VAL A 146 -6.83 -0.76 -11.11
C VAL A 146 -7.91 -1.71 -10.63
N GLN A 147 -7.55 -2.97 -10.41
CA GLN A 147 -8.43 -3.93 -9.77
C GLN A 147 -8.49 -3.65 -8.26
N LEU A 148 -9.70 -3.53 -7.72
CA LEU A 148 -9.89 -3.40 -6.27
C LEU A 148 -9.56 -4.72 -5.57
N GLY A 149 -8.98 -4.62 -4.37
CA GLY A 149 -8.69 -5.75 -3.49
C GLY A 149 -9.42 -5.58 -2.16
N SER A 150 -9.85 -6.68 -1.57
CA SER A 150 -10.43 -6.67 -0.22
C SER A 150 -9.30 -6.78 0.79
N GLU A 151 -9.31 -5.91 1.80
CA GLU A 151 -8.36 -5.95 2.91
C GLU A 151 -9.12 -5.78 4.24
N ALA A 152 -8.86 -6.67 5.19
CA ALA A 152 -9.52 -6.65 6.49
C ALA A 152 -8.88 -5.60 7.42
N GLY A 153 -9.70 -4.77 8.05
CA GLY A 153 -9.23 -3.76 9.03
C GLY A 153 -8.71 -4.34 10.37
N MET A 154 -8.88 -5.64 10.60
CA MET A 154 -8.47 -6.34 11.83
C MET A 154 -6.95 -6.43 12.02
N GLY A 155 -6.16 -6.20 10.96
CA GLY A 155 -4.70 -6.20 11.04
C GLY A 155 -4.12 -7.62 11.09
N THR A 156 -3.85 -8.14 12.28
CA THR A 156 -3.25 -9.47 12.48
C THR A 156 -4.31 -10.45 12.99
N SER A 157 -4.63 -11.48 12.21
CA SER A 157 -5.60 -12.51 12.61
C SER A 157 -4.98 -13.64 13.44
N ARG A 158 -3.69 -13.94 13.24
CA ARG A 158 -3.02 -15.09 13.86
C ARG A 158 -1.55 -14.80 14.14
N VAL A 159 -1.11 -15.22 15.32
CA VAL A 159 0.30 -15.19 15.74
C VAL A 159 0.68 -16.59 16.17
N LEU A 160 1.82 -17.05 15.68
CA LEU A 160 2.43 -18.32 16.02
C LEU A 160 3.71 -18.07 16.80
N HIS A 161 3.93 -18.87 17.82
CA HIS A 161 5.14 -18.81 18.61
C HIS A 161 5.97 -20.08 18.39
N TRP A 162 7.19 -19.92 17.88
CA TRP A 162 8.04 -21.05 17.53
C TRP A 162 9.51 -20.77 17.81
N CYS A 163 10.17 -21.66 18.55
CA CYS A 163 11.57 -21.54 18.94
C CYS A 163 11.92 -20.19 19.62
N GLY A 164 10.93 -19.52 20.21
CA GLY A 164 11.05 -18.17 20.78
C GLY A 164 10.93 -17.01 19.80
N ALA A 165 10.58 -17.26 18.55
CA ALA A 165 10.16 -16.26 17.57
C ALA A 165 8.63 -16.16 17.53
N GLN A 166 8.12 -14.94 17.43
CA GLN A 166 6.73 -14.63 17.14
C GLN A 166 6.61 -14.42 15.62
N LEU A 167 5.85 -15.32 15.00
CA LEU A 167 5.62 -15.43 13.57
C LEU A 167 4.19 -15.00 13.26
N GLN A 168 4.00 -14.25 12.20
CA GLN A 168 2.67 -13.84 11.72
C GLN A 168 2.71 -13.68 10.20
N SER A 169 1.53 -13.58 9.58
CA SER A 169 1.45 -13.09 8.21
C SER A 169 1.97 -11.64 8.14
N SER A 170 2.46 -11.23 6.98
CA SER A 170 2.92 -9.85 6.78
C SER A 170 1.77 -8.87 6.97
N HIS A 171 1.72 -8.25 8.14
CA HIS A 171 0.71 -7.25 8.49
C HIS A 171 0.80 -6.02 7.58
N ARG A 172 -0.33 -5.32 7.44
CA ARG A 172 -0.52 -4.20 6.51
C ARG A 172 0.59 -3.13 6.57
N ALA A 173 0.99 -2.70 7.77
CA ALA A 173 2.00 -1.66 7.93
C ALA A 173 3.37 -2.05 7.33
N VAL A 174 3.75 -3.33 7.37
CA VAL A 174 4.98 -3.81 6.73
C VAL A 174 4.82 -3.88 5.21
N ARG A 175 3.64 -4.27 4.70
CA ARG A 175 3.36 -4.29 3.26
C ARG A 175 3.33 -2.88 2.65
N GLU A 176 2.90 -1.87 3.41
CA GLU A 176 2.91 -0.47 3.01
C GLU A 176 4.31 0.13 2.87
N LEU A 177 5.34 -0.50 3.44
CA LEU A 177 6.75 -0.13 3.20
C LEU A 177 7.22 -0.48 1.77
N GLY A 178 6.42 -1.21 1.00
CA GLY A 178 6.66 -1.44 -0.43
C GLY A 178 7.61 -2.58 -0.78
N SER A 179 8.10 -3.33 0.21
CA SER A 179 8.96 -4.50 0.01
C SER A 179 8.29 -5.76 0.56
N LEU A 180 8.06 -6.74 -0.31
CA LEU A 180 7.61 -8.08 0.06
C LEU A 180 8.38 -9.09 -0.80
N PRO A 181 8.99 -10.12 -0.21
CA PRO A 181 9.66 -11.15 -1.01
C PRO A 181 8.67 -11.89 -1.91
N GLN A 182 9.14 -12.32 -3.10
CA GLN A 182 8.37 -13.18 -3.99
C GLN A 182 7.90 -14.44 -3.25
N GLY A 183 6.59 -14.69 -3.24
CA GLY A 183 5.99 -15.82 -2.54
C GLY A 183 5.68 -15.60 -1.06
N ALA A 184 5.38 -14.35 -0.65
CA ALA A 184 4.76 -13.95 0.63
C ALA A 184 5.15 -14.79 1.86
N GLY A 185 6.37 -14.62 2.38
CA GLY A 185 6.85 -15.41 3.52
C GLY A 185 6.26 -15.05 4.88
N VAL A 186 6.44 -15.95 5.86
CA VAL A 186 6.07 -15.76 7.27
C VAL A 186 6.94 -14.67 7.89
N TYR A 187 6.33 -13.61 8.45
CA TYR A 187 7.05 -12.47 9.02
C TYR A 187 7.37 -12.67 10.50
N ILE A 188 8.62 -12.37 10.87
CA ILE A 188 9.09 -12.42 12.25
C ILE A 188 8.87 -11.05 12.90
N SER A 189 7.87 -10.96 13.77
CA SER A 189 7.54 -9.71 14.48
C SER A 189 8.44 -9.45 15.67
N ARG A 190 8.75 -10.51 16.44
CA ARG A 190 9.53 -10.42 17.67
C ARG A 190 10.24 -11.73 17.96
N TRP A 191 11.27 -11.67 18.79
CA TRP A 191 12.05 -12.79 19.27
C TRP A 191 12.33 -12.59 20.76
N HIS A 192 12.43 -13.68 21.50
CA HIS A 192 12.65 -13.67 22.95
C HIS A 192 14.11 -13.98 23.29
N HIS A 193 14.70 -13.23 24.21
CA HIS A 193 16.07 -13.49 24.64
C HIS A 193 16.19 -14.86 25.34
N GLY A 194 17.32 -15.52 25.13
CA GLY A 194 17.60 -16.85 25.68
C GLY A 194 16.91 -18.00 24.93
N SER A 195 16.07 -17.70 23.93
CA SER A 195 15.47 -18.72 23.07
C SER A 195 16.44 -19.29 22.03
N PRO A 196 16.13 -20.45 21.41
CA PRO A 196 16.84 -20.93 20.24
C PRO A 196 16.87 -19.89 19.12
N ALA A 197 15.79 -19.15 18.89
CA ALA A 197 15.76 -18.06 17.92
C ALA A 197 16.85 -17.00 18.19
N HIS A 198 17.00 -16.58 19.46
CA HIS A 198 18.07 -15.65 19.84
C HIS A 198 19.47 -16.25 19.67
N ARG A 199 19.65 -17.53 20.06
CA ARG A 199 20.94 -18.22 19.99
C ARG A 199 21.44 -18.43 18.55
N TYR A 200 20.53 -18.74 17.63
CA TYR A 200 20.86 -19.06 16.23
C TYR A 200 20.66 -17.88 15.26
N GLY A 201 20.19 -16.72 15.76
CA GLY A 201 20.11 -15.48 14.98
C GLY A 201 18.85 -15.32 14.12
N LEU A 202 17.74 -15.92 14.56
CA LEU A 202 16.40 -15.73 14.01
C LEU A 202 15.77 -14.46 14.63
N TYR A 203 16.09 -13.31 14.05
CA TYR A 203 15.70 -11.98 14.56
C TYR A 203 14.46 -11.42 13.83
N ALA A 204 13.82 -10.41 14.42
CA ALA A 204 12.72 -9.70 13.75
C ALA A 204 13.17 -8.96 12.49
N LEU A 205 12.20 -8.38 11.78
CA LEU A 205 12.39 -7.66 10.52
C LEU A 205 12.88 -8.58 9.39
N HIS A 206 12.61 -9.88 9.53
CA HIS A 206 12.90 -10.86 8.50
C HIS A 206 11.62 -11.61 8.12
N TRP A 207 11.52 -12.02 6.86
CA TRP A 207 10.54 -12.99 6.40
C TRP A 207 11.19 -14.33 6.18
N ILE A 208 10.56 -15.40 6.64
CA ILE A 208 10.94 -16.77 6.34
C ILE A 208 10.32 -17.14 5.00
N THR A 209 11.16 -17.42 4.01
CA THR A 209 10.73 -17.80 2.66
C THR A 209 10.83 -19.29 2.40
N GLU A 210 11.79 -19.96 3.03
CA GLU A 210 11.95 -21.41 2.93
C GLU A 210 12.34 -22.03 4.27
N ALA A 211 11.78 -23.21 4.55
CA ALA A 211 12.14 -24.07 5.67
C ALA A 211 12.53 -25.46 5.14
N ASN A 212 13.74 -25.94 5.47
CA ASN A 212 14.30 -27.20 4.98
C ASN A 212 14.29 -27.37 3.44
N GLY A 213 14.35 -26.26 2.71
CA GLY A 213 14.28 -26.24 1.24
C GLY A 213 12.87 -26.34 0.67
N GLN A 214 11.83 -26.37 1.51
CA GLN A 214 10.45 -26.21 1.10
C GLN A 214 10.05 -24.73 1.17
N PRO A 215 9.42 -24.16 0.13
CA PRO A 215 8.92 -22.79 0.16
C PRO A 215 7.76 -22.67 1.17
N THR A 216 7.75 -21.60 1.96
CA THR A 216 6.73 -21.35 2.99
C THR A 216 5.99 -20.05 2.72
N PRO A 217 5.00 -20.05 1.79
CA PRO A 217 4.21 -18.87 1.46
C PRO A 217 3.13 -18.52 2.48
N ASP A 218 2.84 -19.43 3.41
CA ASP A 218 1.81 -19.23 4.41
C ASP A 218 2.26 -19.78 5.76
N LEU A 219 1.61 -19.28 6.82
CA LEU A 219 1.84 -19.76 8.17
C LEU A 219 1.48 -21.25 8.33
N ASP A 220 0.47 -21.72 7.61
CA ASP A 220 0.05 -23.13 7.60
C ASP A 220 1.07 -24.04 6.92
N THR A 221 1.57 -23.64 5.75
CA THR A 221 2.64 -24.38 5.07
C THR A 221 3.90 -24.44 5.94
N PHE A 222 4.24 -23.35 6.63
CA PHE A 222 5.34 -23.33 7.59
C PHE A 222 5.10 -24.32 8.75
N LEU A 223 3.88 -24.34 9.30
CA LEU A 223 3.49 -25.27 10.36
C LEU A 223 3.59 -26.73 9.95
N GLU A 224 3.12 -27.08 8.77
CA GLU A 224 3.19 -28.44 8.24
C GLU A 224 4.64 -28.94 8.15
N VAL A 225 5.55 -28.10 7.63
CA VAL A 225 6.97 -28.44 7.52
C VAL A 225 7.62 -28.64 8.89
N VAL A 226 7.27 -27.80 9.86
CA VAL A 226 7.90 -27.82 11.19
C VAL A 226 7.30 -28.89 12.11
N ARG A 227 6.02 -29.23 11.96
CA ARG A 227 5.34 -30.29 12.74
C ARG A 227 5.96 -31.67 12.57
N GLY A 228 6.60 -31.93 11.42
CA GLY A 228 7.28 -33.20 11.17
C GLY A 228 8.63 -33.36 11.88
N LEU A 229 9.12 -32.33 12.57
CA LEU A 229 10.49 -32.29 13.09
C LEU A 229 10.57 -32.66 14.58
N GLY A 230 11.57 -33.47 14.91
CA GLY A 230 11.80 -33.99 16.25
C GLY A 230 12.60 -33.05 17.16
N HIS A 231 12.64 -33.39 18.46
CA HIS A 231 13.50 -32.69 19.41
C HIS A 231 14.97 -32.83 19.03
N GLY A 232 15.72 -31.73 19.04
CA GLY A 232 17.15 -31.72 18.75
C GLY A 232 17.51 -31.81 17.27
N GLU A 233 16.53 -31.88 16.37
CA GLU A 233 16.76 -31.82 14.93
C GLU A 233 17.14 -30.42 14.47
N PHE A 234 17.82 -30.36 13.33
CA PHE A 234 18.23 -29.10 12.71
C PHE A 234 17.24 -28.67 11.64
N VAL A 235 16.90 -27.39 11.64
CA VAL A 235 16.06 -26.76 10.62
C VAL A 235 16.89 -25.72 9.90
N ARG A 236 16.95 -25.83 8.58
CA ARG A 236 17.56 -24.80 7.73
C ARG A 236 16.49 -23.81 7.30
N ILE A 237 16.64 -22.56 7.72
CA ILE A 237 15.73 -21.47 7.35
C ILE A 237 16.41 -20.51 6.41
N LYS A 238 15.75 -20.19 5.31
CA LYS A 238 16.09 -19.06 4.46
C LYS A 238 15.14 -17.92 4.77
N MET A 239 15.73 -16.74 4.94
CA MET A 239 15.00 -15.54 5.28
C MET A 239 15.47 -14.35 4.47
N HIS A 240 14.62 -13.35 4.32
CA HIS A 240 14.94 -12.07 3.69
C HIS A 240 14.75 -10.94 4.70
N HIS A 241 15.70 -10.02 4.74
CA HIS A 241 15.60 -8.83 5.59
C HIS A 241 14.63 -7.79 5.00
N LEU A 242 13.88 -7.09 5.86
CA LEU A 242 12.88 -6.08 5.52
C LEU A 242 13.39 -5.01 4.56
N GLU A 243 14.45 -4.29 4.95
CA GLU A 243 14.94 -3.13 4.18
C GLU A 243 15.93 -3.53 3.08
N THR A 244 16.97 -4.28 3.43
CA THR A 244 18.05 -4.63 2.50
C THR A 244 17.64 -5.69 1.48
N CYS A 245 16.52 -6.38 1.68
CA CYS A 245 16.06 -7.52 0.86
C CYS A 245 17.08 -8.64 0.68
N GLN A 246 18.16 -8.65 1.49
CA GLN A 246 19.24 -9.61 1.35
C GLN A 246 18.79 -10.98 1.88
N PRO A 247 18.99 -12.05 1.09
CA PRO A 247 18.74 -13.41 1.56
C PRO A 247 19.80 -13.81 2.58
N LYS A 248 19.36 -14.38 3.69
CA LYS A 248 20.20 -14.96 4.74
C LYS A 248 19.71 -16.37 5.03
N VAL A 249 20.63 -17.31 5.09
CA VAL A 249 20.34 -18.70 5.45
C VAL A 249 20.91 -18.96 6.84
N LEU A 250 20.11 -19.54 7.71
CA LEU A 250 20.49 -19.97 9.05
C LEU A 250 20.15 -21.44 9.25
N THR A 251 20.85 -22.09 10.16
CA THR A 251 20.48 -23.42 10.65
C THR A 251 20.28 -23.31 12.14
N LEU A 252 19.09 -23.66 12.62
CA LEU A 252 18.77 -23.67 14.05
C LEU A 252 18.55 -25.11 14.53
N LYS A 253 18.81 -25.35 15.81
CA LYS A 253 18.48 -26.61 16.47
C LYS A 253 17.17 -26.45 17.24
N LEU A 254 16.25 -27.39 17.06
CA LEU A 254 14.98 -27.42 17.77
C LEU A 254 15.17 -27.85 19.23
N ASP A 255 14.50 -27.14 20.13
CA ASP A 255 14.44 -27.47 21.55
C ASP A 255 12.99 -27.56 22.01
N LEU A 256 12.38 -28.71 21.75
CA LEU A 256 10.99 -28.99 22.11
C LEU A 256 10.76 -29.17 23.63
N ASN A 257 11.83 -29.25 24.45
CA ASN A 257 11.68 -29.44 25.89
C ASN A 257 11.27 -28.13 26.58
N TYR A 258 11.88 -27.03 26.16
CA TYR A 258 11.59 -25.69 26.69
C TYR A 258 10.68 -24.87 25.78
N TRP A 259 10.66 -25.19 24.48
CA TRP A 259 9.88 -24.49 23.46
C TRP A 259 9.02 -25.50 22.69
N PRO A 260 7.94 -26.01 23.31
CA PRO A 260 7.08 -26.98 22.65
C PRO A 260 6.40 -26.39 21.42
N MET A 261 6.00 -27.26 20.50
CA MET A 261 5.22 -26.86 19.34
C MET A 261 3.80 -26.44 19.76
N PRO A 262 3.24 -25.37 19.17
CA PRO A 262 1.84 -25.00 19.34
C PRO A 262 0.86 -25.90 18.57
#